data_AF-R4LR83-F1
#
_entry.id   AF-R4LR83-F1
#
_cell.length_a   1.000
_cell.length_b   1.000
_cell.length_c   1.000
_cell.angle_alpha   90.00
_cell.angle_beta   90.00
_cell.angle_gamma   90.00
#
_symmetry.space_group_name_H-M   'P 1'
#
loop_
_entity.id
_entity.type
_entity.pdbx_description
1 polymer ?
#
loop_
_entity_poly.entity_id
_entity_poly.type
_entity_poly.pdbx_seq_one_letter_code
_entity_poly.pdbx_strand_id
1 'polypeptide(L)'
;MQPYGVVVSYPDLPTDHDRLAAARLTGTVERLIGRDRDVAPTEAIEELREATTDPVVLGHVLGSYLVTVAPDLEPMRARAVALLRAAGADEATAATMAEWQSERYARQGNLLP
;
A
#
# COMPACT_ATOMS: atom_id res chain seq x y z
N MET A 1 19.50 -10.87 6.88
CA MET A 1 18.64 -9.86 6.24
C MET A 1 17.21 -10.34 6.39
N GLN A 2 16.49 -9.84 7.39
CA GLN A 2 15.06 -10.14 7.49
C GLN A 2 14.32 -9.13 6.60
N PRO A 3 13.35 -9.56 5.76
CA PRO A 3 12.54 -8.60 5.04
C PRO A 3 11.72 -7.83 6.08
N TYR A 4 11.63 -6.51 5.91
CA TYR A 4 10.75 -5.64 6.68
C TYR A 4 9.28 -5.99 6.35
N GLY A 5 8.83 -7.15 6.82
CA GLY A 5 7.44 -7.56 6.75
C GLY A 5 6.68 -6.85 7.86
N VAL A 6 6.42 -5.55 7.69
CA VAL A 6 5.36 -4.90 8.45
C VAL A 6 4.09 -5.67 8.09
N VAL A 7 3.52 -6.39 9.06
CA VAL A 7 2.20 -6.99 8.89
C VAL A 7 1.22 -5.83 8.79
N VAL A 8 0.91 -5.41 7.56
CA VAL A 8 -0.12 -4.42 7.29
C VAL A 8 -1.45 -5.11 7.55
N SER A 9 -2.05 -4.80 8.70
CA SER A 9 -3.41 -5.20 9.02
C SER A 9 -4.35 -4.18 8.40
N TYR A 10 -5.35 -4.63 7.64
CA TYR A 10 -6.42 -3.79 7.09
C TYR A 10 -7.67 -3.96 7.97
N PRO A 11 -7.80 -3.18 9.06
CA PRO A 11 -8.81 -3.40 10.09
C PRO A 11 -10.24 -3.27 9.57
N ASP A 12 -10.45 -2.45 8.53
CA ASP A 12 -11.79 -2.11 8.03
C ASP A 12 -12.18 -2.90 6.76
N LEU A 13 -11.34 -3.83 6.29
CA LEU A 13 -11.73 -4.73 5.22
C LEU A 13 -12.60 -5.88 5.79
N PRO A 14 -13.90 -5.92 5.41
CA PRO A 14 -14.89 -6.72 6.12
C PRO A 14 -14.79 -8.21 5.77
N THR A 15 -14.26 -8.55 4.59
CA THR A 15 -14.18 -9.93 4.11
C THR A 15 -12.75 -10.46 4.01
N ASP A 16 -12.58 -11.77 4.15
CA ASP A 16 -11.29 -12.43 3.91
C ASP A 16 -10.84 -12.31 2.45
N HIS A 17 -11.80 -12.19 1.52
CA HIS A 17 -11.53 -11.93 0.12
C HIS A 17 -10.82 -10.59 -0.07
N ASP A 18 -11.32 -9.52 0.57
CA ASP A 18 -10.74 -8.19 0.44
C ASP A 18 -9.36 -8.10 1.11
N ARG A 19 -9.18 -8.78 2.24
CA ARG A 19 -7.86 -8.89 2.90
C ARG A 19 -6.84 -9.62 2.03
N LEU A 20 -7.26 -10.71 1.38
CA LEU A 20 -6.40 -11.44 0.45
C LEU A 20 -6.07 -10.59 -0.79
N ALA A 21 -7.05 -9.84 -1.31
CA ALA A 21 -6.84 -8.90 -2.41
C ALA A 21 -5.84 -7.81 -2.02
N ALA A 22 -5.97 -7.21 -0.84
CA ALA A 22 -5.04 -6.21 -0.32
C ALA A 22 -3.62 -6.76 -0.12
N ALA A 23 -3.49 -8.00 0.38
CA ALA A 23 -2.19 -8.66 0.53
C ALA A 23 -1.53 -8.96 -0.83
N ARG A 24 -2.29 -9.45 -1.80
CA ARG A 24 -1.81 -9.67 -3.18
C ARG A 24 -1.39 -8.35 -3.82
N LEU A 25 -2.24 -7.34 -3.73
CA LEU A 25 -2.00 -6.00 -4.25
C LEU A 25 -0.72 -5.40 -3.66
N THR A 26 -0.49 -5.56 -2.35
CA THR A 26 0.74 -5.10 -1.69
C THR A 26 1.98 -5.78 -2.27
N GLY A 27 1.95 -7.11 -2.42
CA GLY A 27 3.04 -7.84 -3.05
C GLY A 27 3.29 -7.44 -4.52
N THR A 28 2.22 -7.17 -5.27
CA THR A 28 2.30 -6.65 -6.64
C THR A 28 2.97 -5.27 -6.66
N VAL A 29 2.57 -4.34 -5.78
CA VAL A 29 3.19 -3.01 -5.69
C VAL A 29 4.67 -3.11 -5.32
N GLU A 30 5.03 -3.89 -4.29
CA GLU A 30 6.43 -4.09 -3.88
C GLU A 30 7.29 -4.61 -5.02
N ARG A 31 6.76 -5.56 -5.80
CA ARG A 31 7.44 -6.09 -6.99
C ARG A 31 7.60 -5.01 -8.07
N LEU A 32 6.56 -4.23 -8.37
CA LEU A 32 6.55 -3.19 -9.41
C LEU A 32 7.40 -1.95 -9.09
N ILE A 33 7.68 -1.69 -7.80
CA ILE A 33 8.57 -0.59 -7.38
C ILE A 33 9.99 -1.07 -7.09
N GLY A 34 10.19 -2.37 -6.86
CA GLY A 34 11.49 -2.99 -6.62
C GLY A 34 12.04 -3.68 -7.86
N ARG A 35 11.67 -4.96 -8.03
CA ARG A 35 12.26 -5.87 -9.03
C ARG A 35 11.87 -5.50 -10.47
N ASP A 36 10.61 -5.15 -10.67
CA ASP A 36 10.00 -5.01 -12.00
C ASP A 36 9.72 -3.51 -12.29
N ARG A 37 10.63 -2.64 -11.84
CA ARG A 37 10.50 -1.16 -11.93
C ARG A 37 10.52 -0.61 -13.35
N ASP A 38 11.04 -1.39 -14.30
CA ASP A 38 11.14 -1.02 -15.72
C ASP A 38 9.84 -1.33 -16.50
N VAL A 39 8.85 -1.97 -15.86
CA VAL A 39 7.52 -2.19 -16.44
C VAL A 39 6.85 -0.86 -16.76
N ALA A 40 6.22 -0.79 -17.94
CA ALA A 40 5.53 0.39 -18.40
C ALA A 40 4.40 0.77 -17.43
N PRO A 41 4.17 2.06 -17.14
CA PRO A 41 3.14 2.47 -16.19
C PRO A 41 1.74 1.92 -16.50
N THR A 42 1.38 1.82 -17.79
CA THR A 42 0.07 1.27 -18.21
C THR A 42 -0.08 -0.21 -17.86
N GLU A 43 0.95 -1.01 -18.13
CA GLU A 43 0.99 -2.45 -17.81
C GLU A 43 0.97 -2.67 -16.29
N ALA A 44 1.73 -1.86 -15.55
CA ALA A 44 1.70 -1.87 -14.09
C ALA A 44 0.32 -1.56 -13.51
N ILE A 45 -0.41 -0.59 -14.10
CA ILE A 45 -1.77 -0.24 -13.68
C ILE A 45 -2.76 -1.37 -14.00
N GLU A 46 -2.65 -2.00 -15.16
CA GLU A 46 -3.48 -3.15 -15.54
C GLU A 46 -3.27 -4.30 -14.56
N GLU A 47 -2.03 -4.62 -14.22
CA GLU A 47 -1.72 -5.69 -13.26
C GLU A 47 -2.26 -5.40 -11.84
N LEU A 48 -2.23 -4.14 -11.39
CA LEU A 48 -2.87 -3.76 -10.13
C LEU A 48 -4.39 -3.97 -10.17
N ARG A 49 -5.02 -3.68 -11.32
CA ARG A 49 -6.47 -3.88 -11.52
C ARG A 49 -6.87 -5.34 -11.64
N GLU A 50 -5.96 -6.21 -12.10
CA GLU A 50 -6.16 -7.66 -12.07
C GLU A 50 -6.21 -8.22 -10.64
N ALA A 51 -5.45 -7.62 -9.71
CA ALA A 51 -5.52 -7.99 -8.30
C ALA A 51 -6.84 -7.58 -7.65
N THR A 52 -7.32 -6.37 -7.96
CA THR A 52 -8.66 -5.88 -7.60
C THR A 52 -9.00 -4.59 -8.33
N THR A 53 -10.27 -4.40 -8.68
CA THR A 53 -10.82 -3.11 -9.15
C THR A 53 -11.59 -2.37 -8.07
N ASP A 54 -11.64 -2.89 -6.84
CA ASP A 54 -12.33 -2.24 -5.73
C ASP A 54 -11.52 -0.99 -5.27
N PRO A 55 -12.08 0.22 -5.43
CA PRO A 55 -11.40 1.46 -5.06
C PRO A 55 -11.08 1.54 -3.55
N VAL A 56 -11.87 0.88 -2.69
CA VAL A 56 -11.66 0.85 -1.24
C VAL A 56 -10.44 0.01 -0.89
N VAL A 57 -10.32 -1.19 -1.49
CA VAL A 57 -9.13 -2.05 -1.29
C VAL A 57 -7.86 -1.37 -1.80
N LEU A 58 -7.93 -0.74 -2.98
CA LEU A 58 -6.84 0.07 -3.53
C LEU A 58 -6.48 1.24 -2.60
N GLY A 59 -7.49 1.92 -2.03
CA GLY A 59 -7.35 3.02 -1.08
C GLY A 59 -6.65 2.61 0.21
N HIS A 60 -7.01 1.45 0.78
CA HIS A 60 -6.34 0.89 1.95
C HIS A 60 -4.84 0.65 1.72
N VAL A 61 -4.48 0.08 0.56
CA VAL A 61 -3.06 -0.12 0.23
C VAL A 61 -2.36 1.21 0.01
N LEU A 62 -2.99 2.17 -0.70
CA LEU A 62 -2.46 3.52 -0.87
C LEU A 62 -2.14 4.19 0.49
N GLY A 63 -3.06 4.11 1.45
CA GLY A 63 -2.87 4.67 2.80
C GLY A 63 -1.60 4.16 3.48
N SER A 64 -1.28 2.87 3.33
CA SER A 64 -0.06 2.30 3.93
C SER A 64 1.24 2.87 3.34
N TYR A 65 1.24 3.18 2.04
CA TYR A 65 2.37 3.82 1.36
C TYR A 65 2.49 5.30 1.67
N LEU A 66 1.39 6.00 2.01
CA LEU A 66 1.46 7.42 2.40
C LEU A 66 2.21 7.63 3.74
N VAL A 67 2.20 6.64 4.63
CA VAL A 67 2.82 6.73 5.98
C VAL A 67 4.27 6.21 5.99
N THR A 68 4.77 5.64 4.90
CA THR A 68 6.14 5.11 4.84
C THR A 68 7.18 6.25 4.93
N VAL A 69 7.91 6.32 6.04
CA VAL A 69 8.76 7.46 6.46
C VAL A 69 10.26 7.30 6.17
N ALA A 70 10.70 6.20 5.55
CA ALA A 70 12.13 6.01 5.24
C ALA A 70 12.55 6.88 4.04
N PRO A 71 13.46 7.87 4.21
CA PRO A 71 13.83 8.82 3.14
C PRO A 71 14.49 8.14 1.93
N ASP A 72 15.22 7.06 2.17
CA ASP A 72 15.85 6.19 1.19
C ASP A 72 14.84 5.43 0.30
N LEU A 73 13.58 5.31 0.76
CA LEU A 73 12.49 4.69 0.01
C LEU A 73 11.60 5.70 -0.73
N GLU A 74 11.91 7.01 -0.67
CA GLU A 74 11.09 8.08 -1.26
C GLU A 74 10.75 7.85 -2.74
N PRO A 75 11.68 7.50 -3.65
CA PRO A 75 11.34 7.30 -5.06
C PRO A 75 10.42 6.09 -5.29
N MET A 76 10.63 5.02 -4.51
CA MET A 76 9.81 3.81 -4.57
C MET A 76 8.39 4.10 -4.06
N ARG A 77 8.29 4.86 -2.96
CA ARG A 77 7.02 5.32 -2.39
C ARG A 77 6.25 6.21 -3.35
N ALA A 78 6.92 7.19 -3.95
CA ALA A 78 6.30 8.09 -4.93
C ALA A 78 5.75 7.32 -6.14
N ARG A 79 6.48 6.31 -6.62
CA ARG A 79 6.02 5.42 -7.70
C ARG A 79 4.80 4.58 -7.25
N ALA A 80 4.85 3.97 -6.08
CA ALA A 80 3.73 3.18 -5.54
C ALA A 80 2.45 4.01 -5.45
N VAL A 81 2.55 5.22 -4.89
CA VAL A 81 1.45 6.18 -4.76
C VAL A 81 0.88 6.54 -6.14
N ALA A 82 1.74 6.87 -7.11
CA ALA A 82 1.30 7.22 -8.45
C ALA A 82 0.54 6.07 -9.15
N LEU A 83 1.04 4.84 -9.03
CA LEU A 83 0.41 3.67 -9.63
C LEU A 83 -0.95 3.35 -8.99
N LEU A 84 -1.05 3.37 -7.66
CA LEU A 84 -2.30 3.10 -6.95
C LEU A 84 -3.39 4.14 -7.23
N ARG A 85 -3.01 5.42 -7.32
CA ARG A 85 -3.91 6.51 -7.76
C ARG A 85 -4.44 6.27 -9.17
N ALA A 86 -3.55 5.95 -10.10
CA ALA A 86 -3.92 5.69 -11.48
C ALA A 86 -4.77 4.40 -11.64
N ALA A 87 -4.56 3.41 -10.76
CA ALA A 87 -5.40 2.21 -10.70
C ALA A 87 -6.84 2.50 -10.26
N GLY A 88 -7.06 3.58 -9.50
CA GLY A 88 -8.38 4.04 -9.06
C GLY A 88 -8.60 3.96 -7.55
N ALA A 89 -7.53 4.04 -6.75
CA ALA A 89 -7.63 4.10 -5.29
C ALA A 89 -8.53 5.24 -4.81
N ASP A 90 -9.41 4.94 -3.85
CA ASP A 90 -10.17 5.96 -3.15
C ASP A 90 -9.28 6.74 -2.18
N GLU A 91 -9.08 8.04 -2.46
CA GLU A 91 -8.23 8.93 -1.66
C GLU A 91 -8.81 9.17 -0.26
N ALA A 92 -10.14 9.16 -0.10
CA ALA A 92 -10.78 9.34 1.20
C ALA A 92 -10.45 8.16 2.12
N THR A 93 -10.65 6.93 1.64
CA THR A 93 -10.22 5.71 2.33
C THR A 93 -8.71 5.73 2.61
N ALA A 94 -7.89 6.16 1.65
CA ALA A 94 -6.44 6.21 1.83
C ALA A 94 -6.02 7.19 2.94
N ALA A 95 -6.65 8.36 3.01
CA ALA A 95 -6.41 9.33 4.07
C ALA A 95 -6.78 8.77 5.45
N THR A 96 -7.97 8.16 5.59
CA THR A 96 -8.39 7.52 6.86
C THR A 96 -7.43 6.41 7.28
N MET A 97 -7.00 5.55 6.35
CA MET A 97 -6.03 4.49 6.64
C MET A 97 -4.66 5.06 7.03
N ALA A 98 -4.21 6.12 6.37
CA ALA A 98 -2.94 6.79 6.69
C ALA A 98 -2.96 7.43 8.09
N GLU A 99 -4.08 8.06 8.48
CA GLU A 99 -4.28 8.57 9.84
C GLU A 99 -4.24 7.45 10.87
N TRP A 100 -5.03 6.40 10.67
CA TRP A 100 -5.04 5.23 11.56
C TRP A 100 -3.65 4.60 11.72
N GLN A 101 -2.91 4.47 10.62
CA GLN A 101 -1.59 3.86 10.62
C GLN A 101 -0.54 4.77 11.27
N SER A 102 -0.66 6.09 11.11
CA SER A 102 0.17 7.07 11.81
C SER A 102 -0.06 7.03 13.32
N GLU A 103 -1.32 6.96 13.77
CA GLU A 103 -1.67 6.79 15.18
C GLU A 103 -1.18 5.45 15.74
N ARG A 104 -1.25 4.38 14.95
CA ARG A 104 -0.70 3.08 15.33
C ARG A 104 0.81 3.14 15.51
N TYR A 105 1.55 3.77 14.59
CA TYR A 105 2.99 3.96 14.73
C TYR A 105 3.35 4.87 15.89
N ALA A 106 2.59 5.93 16.17
CA ALA A 106 2.79 6.77 17.34
C ALA A 106 2.60 5.99 18.65
N ARG A 107 1.57 5.14 18.72
CA ARG A 107 1.34 4.25 19.87
C ARG A 107 2.42 3.18 20.04
N GLN A 108 2.93 2.62 18.93
CA GLN A 108 4.01 1.64 18.94
C GLN A 108 5.39 2.28 19.19
N GLY A 109 5.61 3.52 18.74
CA GLY A 109 6.80 4.32 19.01
C GLY A 109 6.90 4.79 20.46
N ASN A 110 5.76 4.89 21.17
CA ASN A 110 5.71 5.02 22.63
C ASN A 110 5.97 3.70 23.39
N LEU A 111 6.28 2.60 22.69
CA LEU A 111 6.68 1.30 23.24
C LEU A 111 8.12 0.90 22.86
N LEU A 112 8.94 1.85 22.40
CA LEU A 112 10.38 1.65 22.28
C LEU A 112 11.08 2.42 23.42
N PRO A 113 11.89 1.74 24.26
CA PRO A 113 12.66 2.37 25.34
C PRO A 113 13.75 3.32 24.83
#